data_AF-A0A925GT55-F1
#
_entry.id   AF-A0A925GT55-F1
#
_cell.length_a   1.000
_cell.length_b   1.000
_cell.length_c   1.000
_cell.angle_alpha   90.00
_cell.angle_beta   90.00
_cell.angle_gamma   90.00
#
_symmetry.space_group_name_H-M   'P 1'
#
loop_
_entity.id
_entity.type
_entity.pdbx_description
1 polymer ?
#
loop_
_entity_poly.entity_id
_entity_poly.type
_entity_poly.pdbx_seq_one_letter_code
_entity_poly.pdbx_strand_id
1 'polypeptide(L)' 'GQDVDQIIAEKGLLQLSDSGALEKIVDSVLESNRKNVEEFRQGKEKAFNALVGQVMKASQGKANPQQAGELLRKKLGP' A
#
# COMPACT_ATOMS: atom_id res chain seq x y z
N GLY A 1 5.44 -31.39 -19.58
CA GLY A 1 4.79 -30.09 -19.32
C GLY A 1 4.52 -29.97 -17.83
N GLN A 2 5.56 -29.71 -17.05
CA GLN A 2 5.51 -29.62 -15.58
C GLN A 2 6.55 -28.59 -15.09
N ASP A 3 6.58 -27.41 -15.72
CA ASP A 3 7.54 -26.35 -15.35
C ASP A 3 6.91 -24.96 -15.21
N VAL A 4 5.63 -24.81 -15.56
CA VAL A 4 4.98 -23.49 -15.57
C VAL A 4 4.39 -23.16 -14.20
N ASP A 5 3.86 -24.15 -13.46
CA ASP A 5 3.24 -23.95 -12.15
C ASP A 5 4.25 -23.48 -11.07
N GLN A 6 5.50 -23.96 -11.09
CA GLN A 6 6.51 -23.54 -10.11
C GLN A 6 6.97 -22.09 -10.33
N ILE A 7 7.13 -21.66 -11.60
CA ILE A 7 7.50 -20.28 -11.92
C ILE A 7 6.35 -19.31 -11.56
N ILE A 8 5.10 -19.72 -11.76
CA ILE A 8 3.93 -18.92 -11.34
C ILE A 8 3.84 -18.86 -9.82
N ALA A 9 4.11 -19.96 -9.11
CA ALA A 9 4.13 -19.96 -7.66
C ALA A 9 5.25 -19.09 -7.10
N GLU A 10 6.46 -19.11 -7.66
CA GLU A 10 7.58 -18.25 -7.23
C GLU A 10 7.34 -16.78 -7.56
N LYS A 11 6.84 -16.44 -8.75
CA LYS A 11 6.44 -15.06 -9.08
C LYS A 11 5.27 -14.59 -8.23
N GLY A 12 4.31 -15.47 -7.95
CA GLY A 12 3.17 -15.22 -7.08
C GLY A 12 3.58 -15.03 -5.63
N LEU A 13 4.55 -15.81 -5.13
CA LEU A 13 5.14 -15.69 -3.79
C LEU A 13 6.01 -14.44 -3.66
N LEU A 14 6.81 -14.10 -4.68
CA LEU A 14 7.56 -12.83 -4.73
C LEU A 14 6.59 -11.64 -4.74
N GLN A 15 5.55 -11.68 -5.58
CA GLN A 15 4.54 -10.64 -5.67
C GLN A 15 3.67 -10.55 -4.41
N LEU A 16 3.36 -11.66 -3.74
CA LEU A 16 2.73 -11.69 -2.41
C LEU A 16 3.67 -11.14 -1.34
N SER A 17 4.97 -11.44 -1.44
CA SER A 17 5.97 -10.94 -0.49
C SER A 17 6.10 -9.43 -0.60
N ASP A 18 6.11 -8.88 -1.81
CA ASP A 18 6.11 -7.43 -2.05
C ASP A 18 4.77 -6.77 -1.68
N SER A 19 3.64 -7.42 -1.99
CA SER A 19 2.31 -6.88 -1.64
C SER A 19 2.07 -6.90 -0.13
N GLY A 20 2.44 -7.99 0.56
CA GLY A 20 2.32 -8.10 2.02
C GLY A 20 3.27 -7.17 2.76
N ALA A 21 4.48 -6.94 2.24
CA ALA A 21 5.39 -5.93 2.77
C ALA A 21 4.81 -4.52 2.62
N LEU A 22 4.24 -4.21 1.45
CA LEU A 22 3.62 -2.92 1.20
C LEU A 22 2.38 -2.70 2.07
N GLU A 23 1.54 -3.71 2.26
CA GLU A 23 0.39 -3.65 3.17
C GLU A 23 0.81 -3.34 4.61
N LYS A 24 1.89 -3.95 5.11
CA LYS A 24 2.42 -3.64 6.45
C LYS A 24 2.93 -2.21 6.55
N ILE A 25 3.58 -1.71 5.50
CA ILE A 25 4.06 -0.33 5.42
C ILE A 25 2.88 0.64 5.43
N VAL A 26 1.83 0.35 4.67
CA VAL A 26 0.60 1.14 4.66
C VAL A 26 -0.03 1.17 6.06
N ASP A 27 -0.16 0.02 6.73
CA ASP A 27 -0.66 -0.06 8.11
C ASP A 27 0.16 0.83 9.05
N SER A 28 1.48 0.70 9.01
CA SER A 28 2.39 1.50 9.84
C SER A 28 2.28 3.01 9.56
N VAL A 29 2.11 3.39 8.29
CA VAL A 29 1.88 4.79 7.91
C VAL A 29 0.53 5.28 8.43
N LEU A 30 -0.54 4.49 8.31
CA LEU A 30 -1.86 4.85 8.82
C LEU A 30 -1.84 5.02 10.35
N GLU A 31 -1.17 4.11 11.06
CA GLU A 31 -1.01 4.17 12.51
C GLU A 31 -0.18 5.38 12.96
N SER A 32 0.87 5.74 12.22
CA SER A 32 1.70 6.91 12.52
C SER A 32 1.06 8.23 12.06
N ASN A 33 0.06 8.20 11.16
CA ASN A 33 -0.57 9.37 10.55
C ASN A 33 -2.08 9.40 10.79
N ARG A 34 -2.55 9.00 11.99
CA ARG A 34 -3.98 8.94 12.33
C ARG A 34 -4.73 10.25 12.06
N LYS A 35 -4.10 11.40 12.29
CA LYS A 35 -4.68 12.71 11.97
C LYS A 35 -5.05 12.83 10.48
N ASN A 36 -4.16 12.43 9.57
CA ASN A 36 -4.43 12.48 8.14
C ASN A 36 -5.51 11.45 7.74
N VAL A 37 -5.56 10.32 8.43
CA VAL A 37 -6.61 9.31 8.24
C VAL A 37 -7.99 9.88 8.61
N GLU A 38 -8.10 10.53 9.76
CA GLU A 38 -9.33 11.19 10.19
C GLU A 38 -9.72 12.33 9.24
N GLU A 39 -8.77 13.14 8.81
CA GLU A 39 -9.01 14.21 7.84
C GLU A 39 -9.48 13.67 6.49
N PHE A 40 -8.91 12.57 6.00
CA PHE A 40 -9.38 11.90 4.79
C PHE A 40 -10.81 11.38 4.96
N ARG A 41 -11.12 10.76 6.10
CA ARG A 41 -12.49 10.30 6.44
C ARG A 41 -13.50 11.46 6.54
N GLN A 42 -13.03 12.67 6.83
CA GLN A 42 -13.84 13.90 6.76
C GLN A 42 -13.98 14.47 5.34
N GLY A 43 -13.46 13.76 4.32
CA GLY A 43 -13.51 14.18 2.91
C GLY A 43 -12.36 15.09 2.47
N LYS A 44 -11.29 15.23 3.27
CA LYS A 44 -10.13 16.06 2.88
C LYS A 44 -9.17 15.26 2.00
N GLU A 45 -9.33 15.38 0.69
CA GLU A 45 -8.44 14.74 -0.29
C GLU A 45 -6.96 15.13 -0.15
N LYS A 46 -6.65 16.32 0.38
CA LYS A 46 -5.26 16.72 0.67
C LYS A 46 -4.58 15.77 1.66
N ALA A 47 -5.32 15.26 2.64
CA ALA A 47 -4.78 14.32 3.62
C ALA A 47 -4.47 12.96 2.98
N PHE A 48 -5.25 12.55 1.97
CA PHE A 48 -4.98 11.36 1.17
C PHE A 48 -3.67 11.48 0.40
N ASN A 49 -3.45 12.60 -0.31
CA ASN A 49 -2.21 12.83 -1.05
C ASN A 49 -0.98 12.83 -0.13
N ALA A 50 -1.12 13.36 1.10
CA ALA A 50 -0.07 13.28 2.10
C ALA A 50 0.21 11.83 2.52
N LEU A 51 -0.82 11.01 2.77
CA LEU A 51 -0.67 9.59 3.09
C LEU A 51 0.00 8.81 1.96
N VAL A 52 -0.38 9.05 0.70
CA VAL A 52 0.26 8.45 -0.48
C VAL A 52 1.76 8.74 -0.48
N GLY A 53 2.16 10.00 -0.28
CA GLY A 53 3.57 10.38 -0.19
C GLY A 53 4.31 9.71 0.97
N GLN A 54 3.66 9.55 2.12
CA GLN A 54 4.23 8.85 3.28
C GLN A 54 4.44 7.35 2.99
N VAL A 55 3.49 6.69 2.33
CA VAL A 55 3.62 5.27 1.91
C VAL A 55 4.74 5.10 0.89
N MET A 56 4.85 5.98 -0.11
CA MET A 56 5.95 5.94 -1.08
C MET A 56 7.31 6.10 -0.39
N LYS A 57 7.41 7.01 0.58
CA LYS A 57 8.64 7.23 1.36
C LYS A 57 8.98 6.03 2.24
N ALA A 58 8.00 5.50 2.97
CA ALA A 58 8.19 4.37 3.88
C ALA A 58 8.49 3.06 3.14
N SER A 59 7.96 2.90 1.92
CA SER A 59 8.31 1.82 1.00
C SER A 59 9.65 2.02 0.29
N GLN A 60 10.37 3.10 0.58
CA GLN A 60 11.65 3.45 -0.05
C GLN A 60 11.57 3.47 -1.59
N GLY A 61 10.43 3.96 -2.12
CA GLY A 61 10.19 4.01 -3.57
C GLY A 61 9.76 2.68 -4.20
N LYS A 62 9.57 1.61 -3.41
CA LYS A 62 9.02 0.35 -3.91
C LYS A 62 7.56 0.47 -4.32
N ALA A 63 6.80 1.36 -3.66
CA ALA A 63 5.43 1.65 -4.04
C ALA A 63 5.37 2.86 -4.96
N ASN A 64 4.62 2.71 -6.05
CA ASN A 64 4.24 3.83 -6.89
C ASN A 64 2.98 4.53 -6.31
N PRO A 65 2.67 5.77 -6.72
CA PRO A 65 1.56 6.53 -6.13
C PRO A 65 0.19 5.88 -6.38
N GLN A 66 0.05 5.15 -7.50
CA GLN A 66 -1.19 4.46 -7.83
C GLN A 66 -1.45 3.28 -6.87
N GLN A 67 -0.46 2.40 -6.72
CA GLN A 67 -0.52 1.25 -5.79
C GLN A 67 -0.70 1.71 -4.34
N ALA A 68 0.04 2.73 -3.92
CA ALA A 68 -0.10 3.30 -2.58
C ALA A 68 -1.51 3.87 -2.36
N GLY A 69 -2.05 4.59 -3.34
CA GLY A 69 -3.41 5.13 -3.29
C GLY A 69 -4.49 4.05 -3.24
N GLU A 70 -4.38 3.02 -4.09
CA GLU A 70 -5.32 1.90 -4.09
C GLU A 70 -5.31 1.14 -2.75
N LEU A 71 -4.13 0.86 -2.20
CA LEU A 71 -4.01 0.21 -0.89
C LEU A 71 -4.54 1.08 0.25
N LEU A 72 -4.24 2.38 0.24
CA LEU A 72 -4.78 3.33 1.21
C LEU A 72 -6.30 3.37 1.15
N ARG A 73 -6.91 3.48 -0.04
CA ARG A 73 -8.37 3.43 -0.20
C ARG A 73 -8.96 2.12 0.29
N LYS A 74 -8.32 0.99 -0.03
CA LYS A 74 -8.73 -0.34 0.42
C LYS A 74 -8.71 -0.47 1.96
N LYS A 75 -7.72 0.12 2.62
CA LYS A 75 -7.57 0.11 4.09
C LYS A 75 -8.46 1.12 4.80
N LEU A 76 -8.65 2.29 4.21
CA LEU A 76 -9.42 3.38 4.80
C LEU A 76 -10.93 3.19 4.62
N GLY A 77 -11.33 2.43 3.61
CA GLY A 77 -12.72 2.19 3.23
C GLY A 77 -13.32 3.38 2.45
N PRO A 78 -14.39 3.16 1.68
CA PRO A 78 -15.25 4.24 1.20
C PRO A 78 -15.91 5.01 2.36
#